data_AF-A0A662I3U2-F1
#
_entry.id   AF-A0A662I3U2-F1
#
_cell.length_a   1.000
_cell.length_b   1.000
_cell.length_c   1.000
_cell.angle_alpha   90.00
_cell.angle_beta   90.00
_cell.angle_gamma   90.00
#
_symmetry.space_group_name_H-M   'P 1'
#
loop_
_entity.id
_entity.type
_entity.pdbx_description
1 polymer ?
#
loop_
_entity_poly.entity_id
_entity_poly.type
_entity_poly.pdbx_seq_one_letter_code
_entity_poly.pdbx_strand_id
1 'polypeptide(L)' 'MVRCKDCIFYEEVFAGTGTCTCKKIYILQPEIERNCEEFVPRDVLREDFFDRVLPQISKVKRKKKEGFLARLKKYLSR' A
#
# COMPACT_ATOMS: atom_id res chain seq x y z
N MET A 1 -5.62 -17.82 -6.32
CA MET A 1 -4.50 -17.07 -6.92
C MET A 1 -5.00 -15.68 -7.31
N VAL A 2 -4.23 -14.61 -7.07
CA VAL A 2 -4.69 -13.22 -7.30
C VAL A 2 -3.83 -12.53 -8.36
N ARG A 3 -4.46 -11.70 -9.20
CA ARG A 3 -3.77 -10.91 -10.25
C ARG A 3 -3.57 -9.49 -9.75
N CYS A 4 -2.37 -8.93 -9.95
CA CYS A 4 -2.09 -7.56 -9.53
C CYS A 4 -2.98 -6.53 -10.24
N LYS A 5 -3.39 -6.80 -11.49
CA LYS A 5 -4.28 -5.92 -12.27
C LYS A 5 -5.63 -5.67 -11.58
N ASP A 6 -6.11 -6.65 -10.82
CA ASP A 6 -7.38 -6.61 -10.11
C ASP A 6 -7.25 -5.98 -8.72
N CYS A 7 -6.05 -5.52 -8.34
CA CYS A 7 -5.77 -4.89 -7.06
C CYS A 7 -6.01 -3.38 -7.10
N ILE A 8 -6.59 -2.80 -6.05
CA ILE A 8 -6.80 -1.36 -5.92
C ILE A 8 -5.49 -0.56 -5.84
N PHE A 9 -4.43 -1.18 -5.33
CA PHE A 9 -3.12 -0.55 -5.21
C PHE A 9 -2.30 -0.62 -6.49
N TYR A 10 -2.79 -1.28 -7.53
CA TYR A 10 -2.10 -1.37 -8.81
C TYR A 10 -2.43 -0.17 -9.68
N GLU A 11 -1.42 0.54 -10.16
CA GLU A 11 -1.54 1.62 -11.15
C GLU A 11 -0.79 1.23 -12.41
N GLU A 12 -1.48 1.21 -13.55
CA GLU A 12 -0.87 0.90 -14.85
C GLU A 12 -0.09 2.12 -15.35
N VAL A 13 1.15 1.90 -15.80
CA VAL A 13 2.04 2.97 -16.31
C VAL A 13 2.20 2.85 -17.82
N PHE A 14 2.36 1.63 -18.32
CA PHE A 14 2.40 1.28 -19.75
C PHE A 14 1.73 -0.08 -19.93
N ALA A 15 1.26 -0.38 -21.15
CA ALA A 15 0.61 -1.65 -21.44
C ALA A 15 1.41 -2.86 -20.92
N GLY A 16 0.83 -3.60 -19.97
CA GLY A 16 1.46 -4.77 -19.36
C GLY A 16 2.43 -4.47 -18.21
N THR A 17 2.62 -3.21 -17.81
CA THR A 17 3.47 -2.82 -16.68
C THR A 17 2.77 -1.81 -15.77
N GLY A 18 3.05 -1.87 -14.48
CA GLY A 18 2.50 -0.91 -13.53
C GLY A 18 3.27 -0.85 -12.24
N THR A 19 2.73 -0.14 -11.26
CA THR A 19 3.31 0.01 -9.94
C THR A 19 2.32 -0.40 -8.86
N CYS A 20 2.83 -0.95 -7.76
CA CYS A 20 2.03 -1.14 -6.55
C CYS A 20 2.25 0.06 -5.63
N THR A 21 1.23 0.87 -5.38
CA THR A 21 1.32 2.06 -4.53
C THR A 21 1.55 1.72 -3.05
N CYS A 22 1.05 0.57 -2.60
CA CYS A 22 1.24 0.08 -1.22
C CYS A 22 2.71 -0.31 -0.96
N LYS A 23 3.27 -1.16 -1.82
CA LYS A 23 4.65 -1.67 -1.69
C LYS A 23 5.71 -0.77 -2.31
N LYS A 24 5.31 0.20 -3.14
CA LYS A 24 6.19 1.08 -3.94
C LYS A 24 7.17 0.32 -4.84
N ILE A 25 6.67 -0.73 -5.49
CA ILE A 25 7.46 -1.56 -6.42
C ILE A 25 6.90 -1.47 -7.83
N TYR A 26 7.76 -1.68 -8.82
CA TYR A 26 7.38 -1.86 -10.21
C TYR A 26 6.99 -3.32 -10.48
N ILE A 27 5.97 -3.51 -11.31
CA ILE A 27 5.40 -4.80 -11.70
C ILE A 27 5.43 -4.85 -13.22
N LEU A 28 6.23 -5.77 -13.76
CA LEU A 28 6.43 -5.93 -15.20
C LEU A 28 5.37 -6.83 -15.88
N GLN A 29 4.63 -7.62 -15.09
CA GLN A 29 3.64 -8.59 -15.58
C GLN A 29 2.51 -8.71 -14.53
N PRO A 30 1.49 -7.84 -14.59
CA PRO A 30 0.45 -7.72 -13.56
C PRO A 30 -0.58 -8.86 -13.61
N GLU A 31 -0.62 -9.61 -14.70
CA GLU A 31 -1.56 -10.72 -14.92
C GLU A 31 -1.05 -12.04 -14.35
N ILE A 32 0.22 -12.11 -13.93
CA ILE A 32 0.77 -13.27 -13.23
C ILE A 32 0.10 -13.42 -11.87
N GLU A 33 -0.35 -14.65 -11.61
CA GLU A 33 -0.86 -15.07 -10.33
C GLU A 33 0.24 -15.02 -9.25
N ARG A 34 0.10 -14.10 -8.29
CA ARG A 34 1.03 -13.95 -7.16
C ARG A 34 0.29 -14.14 -5.84
N ASN A 35 0.96 -14.68 -4.84
CA ASN A 35 0.46 -14.64 -3.45
C ASN A 35 0.88 -13.31 -2.83
N CYS A 36 -0.05 -12.37 -2.70
CA CYS A 36 0.18 -11.06 -2.08
C CYS A 36 -0.76 -10.87 -0.88
N GLU A 37 -0.19 -10.77 0.32
CA GLU A 37 -0.94 -10.60 1.58
C GLU A 37 -1.71 -9.27 1.66
N GLU A 38 -1.24 -8.24 0.94
CA GLU A 38 -1.86 -6.91 0.89
C GLU A 38 -2.81 -6.74 -0.31
N PHE A 39 -3.20 -7.84 -0.95
CA PHE A 39 -4.12 -7.79 -2.08
C PHE A 39 -5.50 -7.31 -1.62
N VAL A 40 -6.01 -6.27 -2.26
CA VAL A 40 -7.37 -5.76 -2.07
C VAL A 40 -8.00 -5.65 -3.45
N PRO A 41 -9.10 -6.40 -3.73
CA PRO A 41 -9.74 -6.35 -5.04
C PRO A 41 -10.24 -4.94 -5.38
N ARG A 42 -10.28 -4.58 -6.67
CA ARG A 42 -10.85 -3.30 -7.15
C ARG A 42 -12.35 -3.22 -7.00
N ASP A 43 -13.04 -4.36 -7.10
CA ASP A 43 -14.51 -4.45 -7.06
C ASP A 43 -15.10 -4.39 -5.64
N VAL A 44 -14.30 -3.92 -4.67
CA VAL A 44 -14.73 -3.80 -3.29
C VAL A 44 -15.66 -2.59 -3.16
N LEU A 45 -16.91 -2.86 -2.76
CA LEU A 45 -17.89 -1.82 -2.43
C LEU A 45 -17.31 -0.83 -1.43
N ARG A 46 -17.70 0.43 -1.55
CA ARG A 46 -17.14 1.58 -0.81
C ARG A 46 -16.97 1.29 0.69
N GLU A 47 -17.90 0.55 1.29
CA GLU A 47 -17.93 0.18 2.71
C GLU A 47 -16.75 -0.69 3.15
N ASP A 48 -16.43 -1.77 2.43
CA ASP A 48 -15.30 -2.66 2.77
C ASP A 48 -13.93 -1.98 2.62
N PHE A 49 -13.83 -0.93 1.79
CA PHE A 49 -12.61 -0.12 1.65
C PHE A 49 -12.29 0.64 2.95
N PHE A 50 -13.30 1.21 3.62
CA PHE A 50 -13.10 1.92 4.87
C PHE A 50 -12.65 0.97 6.00
N ASP A 51 -13.20 -0.24 6.05
CA ASP A 51 -12.90 -1.17 7.14
C ASP A 51 -11.53 -1.85 7.00
N ARG A 52 -11.04 -2.07 5.78
CA ARG A 52 -9.77 -2.80 5.56
C ARG A 52 -8.59 -1.90 5.25
N VAL A 53 -8.79 -0.85 4.45
CA VAL A 53 -7.67 -0.05 3.89
C VAL A 53 -7.29 1.14 4.79
N LEU A 54 -8.26 1.87 5.36
CA LEU A 54 -7.96 2.99 6.26
C LEU A 54 -7.19 2.61 7.53
N PRO A 55 -7.46 1.48 8.19
CA PRO A 55 -6.68 1.06 9.35
C PRO A 55 -5.21 0.80 8.99
N GLN A 56 -4.92 0.30 7.80
CA GLN A 56 -3.55 0.09 7.35
C GLN A 56 -2.83 1.42 7.07
N ILE A 57 -3.48 2.35 6.36
CA ILE A 57 -2.93 3.68 6.08
C ILE A 57 -2.68 4.48 7.37
N SER A 58 -3.62 4.43 8.32
CA SER A 58 -3.50 5.14 9.60
C SER A 58 -2.37 4.57 10.48
N LYS A 59 -2.18 3.25 10.51
CA LYS A 59 -1.04 2.60 11.20
C LYS A 59 0.31 3.06 10.64
N VAL A 60 0.44 3.14 9.31
CA VAL A 60 1.67 3.63 8.66
C VAL A 60 1.95 5.09 9.01
N LYS A 61 0.92 5.96 9.02
CA LYS A 61 1.07 7.36 9.40
C LYS A 61 1.46 7.54 10.88
N ARG A 62 0.90 6.74 11.80
CA ARG A 62 1.24 6.79 13.23
C ARG A 62 2.70 6.43 13.50
N LYS A 63 3.20 5.32 12.93
CA LYS A 63 4.61 4.91 13.08
C LYS A 63 5.59 5.99 12.60
N LYS A 64 5.24 6.70 11.51
CA LYS A 64 6.09 7.77 10.96
C LYS A 64 6.16 8.99 11.88
N LYS A 65 5.05 9.34 12.56
CA LYS A 65 5.01 10.45 13.54
C LYS A 65 5.81 10.13 14.81
N GLU A 66 5.73 8.91 15.31
CA GLU A 66 6.51 8.48 16.49
C GLU A 66 8.02 8.55 16.25
N GLY A 67 8.48 8.10 15.08
CA GLY A 67 9.90 8.20 14.72
C GLY A 67 10.41 9.64 14.59
N PHE A 68 9.56 10.56 14.12
CA PHE A 68 9.90 11.98 14.01
C PHE A 68 9.97 12.66 15.38
N LEU A 69 9.01 12.40 16.27
CA LEU A 69 9.02 12.90 17.64
C LEU A 69 10.22 12.36 18.44
N ALA A 70 10.57 11.09 18.25
CA ALA A 70 11.75 10.49 18.88
C ALA A 70 13.06 11.15 18.41
N ARG A 71 13.16 11.46 17.10
CA ARG A 71 14.31 12.20 16.54
C ARG A 71 14.40 13.63 17.06
N LEU A 72 13.27 14.34 17.17
CA LEU A 72 13.19 15.69 17.72
C LEU A 72 13.58 15.74 19.20
N LYS A 73 13.08 14.82 20.02
CA LYS A 73 13.46 14.72 21.44
C LYS A 73 14.97 14.59 21.60
N LYS A 74 15.61 13.72 20.80
CA LYS A 74 17.06 13.51 20.85
C LYS A 74 17.88 14.75 20.50
N TYR A 75 17.34 15.64 19.66
CA TYR A 75 17.97 16.91 19.30
C TYR A 75 17.81 17.99 20.36
N LEU A 76 16.68 18.00 21.09
CA LEU A 76 16.39 18.99 22.14
C LEU A 76 17.07 18.68 23.48
N SER A 77 17.48 17.43 23.71
CA SER A 77 18.18 17.00 24.92
C SER A 77 19.72 17.01 24.78
N ARG A 78 20.27 17.80 23.86
CA ARG A 78 21.70 17.98 23.62
C ARG A 78 22.05 19.46 23.65
#